data_AF-A0A1R3TYD4-F1
#
_entry.id   AF-A0A1R3TYD4-F1
#
_cell.length_a   1.000
_cell.length_b   1.000
_cell.length_c   1.000
_cell.angle_alpha   90.00
_cell.angle_beta   90.00
_cell.angle_gamma   90.00
#
_symmetry.space_group_name_H-M   'P 1'
#
loop_
_entity.id
_entity.type
_entity.pdbx_description
1 polymer ?
#
loop_
_entity_poly.entity_id
_entity_poly.type
_entity_poly.pdbx_seq_one_letter_code
_entity_poly.pdbx_strand_id
1 'polypeptide(L)'
;MPRNESAVSTVAIMKREIDHRDRRDRRFGNAHAHHRQRDTRTLNFHIDTTVTAPWDHAPWMPPMEHQGARNVAKNSDSTARGFTIFNNEEIQHESGNEHALSTILQARQDVAVLKSQWPVIRYIDQDNVIRRHTIDYSVVFKTGKSIAIAVKPEKHRISTEALMRRISKTGDYTNIDSFKVVTEAYATKGRFANARHALWSRDYHDDQEMDRTLSLFKKHSSMHVWEFYEGAKNWMRFAAIWRLVDLGYVLPAFPADHVTDLSRLIKTN
;
A
#
# COMPACT_ATOMS: atom_id res chain seq x y z
N MET A 1 56.33 11.76 61.15
CA MET A 1 56.69 13.20 60.99
C MET A 1 58.11 13.23 60.47
N PRO A 2 58.48 13.95 59.37
CA PRO A 2 57.84 15.08 58.66
C PRO A 2 57.27 14.68 57.26
N ARG A 3 56.26 15.33 56.66
CA ARG A 3 56.20 16.61 55.87
C ARG A 3 57.17 16.63 54.68
N ASN A 4 56.89 17.14 53.49
CA ASN A 4 55.72 17.60 52.71
C ASN A 4 56.31 17.96 51.31
N GLU A 5 55.47 18.29 50.32
CA GLU A 5 55.80 19.08 49.10
C GLU A 5 56.12 18.37 47.76
N SER A 6 55.10 18.39 46.89
CA SER A 6 55.08 18.91 45.50
C SER A 6 56.27 18.61 44.59
N ALA A 7 56.08 17.76 43.56
CA ALA A 7 55.55 18.10 42.24
C ALA A 7 56.66 18.46 41.22
N VAL A 8 56.49 17.89 40.03
CA VAL A 8 57.16 18.24 38.77
C VAL A 8 58.57 17.69 38.57
N SER A 9 58.67 16.44 38.08
CA SER A 9 59.59 16.08 36.98
C SER A 9 59.45 14.60 36.64
N THR A 10 58.52 14.24 35.75
CA THR A 10 58.71 13.04 34.90
C THR A 10 57.97 13.25 33.59
N VAL A 11 58.53 14.11 32.75
CA VAL A 11 58.39 14.02 31.29
C VAL A 11 59.09 12.75 30.86
N ALA A 12 58.42 11.61 30.99
CA ALA A 12 58.74 10.35 30.34
C ALA A 12 57.65 9.37 30.78
N ILE A 13 57.09 8.62 29.85
CA ILE A 13 56.06 7.59 30.11
C ILE A 13 54.62 8.16 30.22
N MET A 14 54.20 8.93 29.21
CA MET A 14 52.82 8.89 28.67
C MET A 14 52.77 9.54 27.28
N LYS A 15 53.74 9.16 26.44
CA LYS A 15 53.89 9.60 25.03
C LYS A 15 53.86 8.40 24.07
N ARG A 16 53.02 7.41 24.40
CA ARG A 16 52.70 6.23 23.57
C ARG A 16 51.26 5.76 23.85
N GLU A 17 50.28 6.64 23.65
CA GLU A 17 48.89 6.21 23.43
C GLU A 17 48.01 7.28 22.76
N ILE A 18 48.63 8.11 21.92
CA ILE A 18 47.95 9.03 21.01
C ILE A 18 48.72 8.97 19.69
N ASP A 19 48.67 7.82 19.02
CA ASP A 19 49.14 7.70 17.63
C ASP A 19 48.57 6.47 16.87
N HIS A 20 47.40 5.97 17.28
CA HIS A 20 46.74 4.84 16.59
C HIS A 20 45.24 5.00 16.31
N ARG A 21 44.73 6.24 16.30
CA ARG A 21 43.34 6.53 15.88
C ARG A 21 43.21 7.69 14.89
N ASP A 22 44.16 7.80 13.95
CA ASP A 22 44.08 8.84 12.91
C ASP A 22 44.54 8.36 11.51
N ARG A 23 44.17 7.12 11.16
CA ARG A 23 44.34 6.57 9.79
C ARG A 23 43.21 5.63 9.39
N ARG A 24 41.97 6.13 9.41
CA ARG A 24 40.87 5.48 8.66
C ARG A 24 39.78 6.44 8.17
N ASP A 25 40.11 7.72 8.03
CA ASP A 25 39.30 8.68 7.28
C ASP A 25 40.13 9.23 6.12
N ARG A 26 39.48 9.39 4.96
CA ARG A 26 40.03 9.76 3.63
C ARG A 26 40.56 8.59 2.80
N ARG A 27 39.62 7.94 2.10
CA ARG A 27 39.66 7.68 0.64
C ARG A 27 38.36 6.98 0.25
N PHE A 28 37.38 7.75 -0.22
CA PHE A 28 36.49 7.45 -1.36
C PHE A 28 35.69 8.72 -1.63
N GLY A 29 36.21 9.53 -2.54
CA GLY A 29 35.53 10.71 -3.07
C GLY A 29 34.53 10.32 -4.17
N ASN A 30 33.52 11.18 -4.30
CA ASN A 30 32.68 11.41 -5.46
C ASN A 30 31.91 10.22 -6.06
N ALA A 31 30.65 10.10 -5.62
CA ALA A 31 29.57 9.63 -6.48
C ALA A 31 28.40 10.61 -6.38
N HIS A 32 27.92 11.03 -7.54
CA HIS A 32 26.93 12.08 -7.76
C HIS A 32 25.67 11.94 -6.92
N ALA A 33 25.32 13.03 -6.23
CA ALA A 33 23.99 13.27 -5.69
C ALA A 33 23.00 13.41 -6.86
N HIS A 34 22.47 12.29 -7.34
CA HIS A 34 21.25 12.31 -8.14
C HIS A 34 20.09 12.68 -7.22
N HIS A 35 19.72 13.96 -7.30
CA HIS A 35 18.46 14.50 -6.86
C HIS A 35 17.32 13.70 -7.50
N ARG A 36 16.88 12.61 -6.85
CA ARG A 36 15.60 11.97 -7.14
C ARG A 36 14.52 12.83 -6.51
N GLN A 37 14.01 13.80 -7.28
CA GLN A 37 12.67 14.32 -7.06
C GLN A 37 11.71 13.13 -7.03
N ARG A 38 11.26 12.76 -5.83
CA ARG A 38 10.12 11.83 -5.66
C ARG A 38 8.88 12.64 -6.01
N ASP A 39 8.28 12.30 -7.14
CA ASP A 39 6.98 12.84 -7.57
C ASP A 39 5.91 12.33 -6.58
N THR A 40 5.72 13.05 -5.49
CA THR A 40 4.63 12.89 -4.54
C THR A 40 3.35 13.45 -5.16
N ARG A 41 2.79 12.73 -6.15
CA ARG A 41 1.39 12.95 -6.56
C ARG A 41 0.49 12.23 -5.58
N THR A 42 0.34 12.84 -4.41
CA THR A 42 -0.63 12.46 -3.39
C THR A 42 -2.03 12.56 -3.99
N LEU A 43 -2.75 11.44 -4.06
CA LEU A 43 -4.19 11.44 -4.36
C LEU A 43 -4.92 11.88 -3.08
N ASN A 44 -5.06 13.20 -2.87
CA ASN A 44 -5.82 13.78 -1.76
C ASN A 44 -7.25 14.04 -2.22
N PHE A 45 -8.30 13.43 -1.64
CA PHE A 45 -9.66 14.00 -1.66
C PHE A 45 -10.49 13.57 -0.44
N HIS A 46 -11.31 14.52 0.02
CA HIS A 46 -12.07 14.60 1.27
C HIS A 46 -13.28 13.63 1.28
N ILE A 47 -13.68 13.21 2.49
CA ILE A 47 -14.71 12.19 2.77
C ILE A 47 -15.99 12.89 3.25
N ASP A 48 -17.15 12.41 2.81
CA ASP A 48 -18.43 12.66 3.47
C ASP A 48 -19.10 11.30 3.75
N THR A 49 -19.42 11.00 5.01
CA THR A 49 -19.84 9.66 5.47
C THR A 49 -21.15 9.70 6.22
N THR A 50 -22.19 9.08 5.66
CA THR A 50 -23.29 8.47 6.44
C THR A 50 -24.00 7.39 5.61
N VAL A 51 -23.79 6.10 5.93
CA VAL A 51 -24.82 5.06 5.84
C VAL A 51 -24.44 3.93 6.81
N THR A 52 -25.32 3.63 7.76
CA THR A 52 -25.36 2.37 8.52
C THR A 52 -26.55 1.54 8.04
N ALA A 53 -26.37 0.23 7.87
CA ALA A 53 -27.48 -0.71 7.68
C ALA A 53 -27.25 -1.98 8.51
N PRO A 54 -28.31 -2.60 9.08
CA PRO A 54 -28.21 -3.69 10.04
C PRO A 54 -28.25 -5.07 9.36
N TRP A 55 -27.52 -6.03 9.94
CA TRP A 55 -27.45 -7.42 9.50
C TRP A 55 -28.61 -8.22 10.08
N ASP A 56 -29.43 -8.86 9.24
CA ASP A 56 -30.24 -10.01 9.64
C ASP A 56 -30.42 -10.99 8.46
N HIS A 57 -29.87 -12.19 8.64
CA HIS A 57 -30.20 -13.45 7.94
C HIS A 57 -30.49 -13.44 6.43
N ALA A 58 -29.64 -12.81 5.61
CA ALA A 58 -29.67 -13.05 4.17
C ALA A 58 -29.29 -14.52 3.87
N PRO A 59 -30.07 -15.26 3.07
CA PRO A 59 -29.67 -16.59 2.61
C PRO A 59 -28.33 -16.48 1.87
N TRP A 60 -27.39 -17.41 2.13
CA TRP A 60 -26.10 -17.43 1.44
C TRP A 60 -26.36 -17.44 -0.07
N MET A 61 -26.01 -16.33 -0.72
CA MET A 61 -26.01 -16.22 -2.17
C MET A 61 -24.57 -16.42 -2.63
N PRO A 62 -24.31 -17.31 -3.61
CA PRO A 62 -23.00 -17.35 -4.23
C PRO A 62 -22.68 -15.96 -4.81
N PRO A 63 -21.41 -15.53 -4.76
CA PRO A 63 -20.98 -14.33 -5.46
C PRO A 63 -21.38 -14.39 -6.93
N MET A 64 -21.73 -13.24 -7.49
CA MET A 64 -21.92 -13.09 -8.92
C MET A 64 -20.64 -13.52 -9.64
N GLU A 65 -20.81 -14.36 -10.66
CA GLU A 65 -19.71 -14.84 -11.50
C GLU A 65 -18.93 -13.67 -12.11
N HIS A 66 -17.64 -13.90 -12.31
CA HIS A 66 -16.75 -12.95 -12.96
C HIS A 66 -17.31 -12.46 -14.30
N GLN A 67 -17.54 -11.15 -14.42
CA GLN A 67 -18.06 -10.52 -15.64
C GLN A 67 -16.96 -10.12 -16.64
N GLY A 68 -15.70 -10.50 -16.39
CA GLY A 68 -14.59 -10.15 -17.27
C GLY A 68 -14.51 -11.05 -18.51
N ALA A 69 -13.78 -10.58 -19.51
CA ALA A 69 -13.77 -11.21 -20.83
C ALA A 69 -13.03 -12.56 -20.92
N ARG A 70 -12.41 -13.01 -19.83
CA ARG A 70 -11.67 -14.27 -19.74
C ARG A 70 -11.82 -14.87 -18.35
N ASN A 71 -11.99 -16.18 -18.27
CA ASN A 71 -11.91 -16.92 -17.02
C ASN A 71 -10.48 -17.40 -16.78
N VAL A 72 -9.91 -17.11 -15.61
CA VAL A 72 -8.59 -17.61 -15.23
C VAL A 72 -8.66 -19.10 -14.90
N ALA A 73 -7.78 -19.89 -15.54
CA ALA A 73 -7.70 -21.34 -15.31
C ALA A 73 -7.13 -21.69 -13.91
N LYS A 74 -7.54 -22.86 -13.41
CA LYS A 74 -7.18 -23.42 -12.09
C LYS A 74 -5.67 -23.52 -11.86
N ASN A 75 -5.28 -23.30 -10.61
CA ASN A 75 -3.91 -23.11 -10.10
C ASN A 75 -2.91 -24.21 -10.55
N SER A 76 -1.70 -23.78 -10.89
CA SER A 76 -0.48 -24.60 -10.77
C SER A 76 0.32 -24.11 -9.57
N ASP A 77 1.07 -25.00 -8.89
CA ASP A 77 1.85 -24.70 -7.66
C ASP A 77 2.86 -23.53 -7.79
N SER A 78 3.10 -23.06 -9.02
CA SER A 78 4.01 -21.95 -9.34
C SER A 78 3.33 -20.64 -9.71
N THR A 79 1.99 -20.59 -9.84
CA THR A 79 1.28 -19.40 -10.32
C THR A 79 0.33 -18.85 -9.26
N ALA A 80 0.51 -17.57 -8.93
CA ALA A 80 -0.40 -16.83 -8.05
C ALA A 80 -1.70 -16.46 -8.78
N ARG A 81 -2.32 -17.44 -9.46
CA ARG A 81 -3.61 -17.32 -10.14
C ARG A 81 -4.72 -17.62 -9.14
N GLY A 82 -5.85 -16.94 -9.28
CA GLY A 82 -6.99 -17.17 -8.42
C GLY A 82 -8.01 -16.05 -8.51
N PHE A 83 -8.88 -16.03 -7.51
CA PHE A 83 -9.88 -14.99 -7.36
C PHE A 83 -10.08 -14.60 -5.90
N THR A 84 -10.69 -13.44 -5.71
CA THR A 84 -11.18 -12.91 -4.43
C THR A 84 -12.59 -12.40 -4.64
N ILE A 85 -13.35 -12.20 -3.57
CA ILE A 85 -14.72 -11.68 -3.67
C ILE A 85 -14.75 -10.24 -3.16
N PHE A 86 -15.32 -9.34 -3.95
CA PHE A 86 -15.54 -7.95 -3.58
C PHE A 86 -16.96 -7.53 -3.94
N ASN A 87 -17.75 -7.05 -2.98
CA ASN A 87 -19.14 -6.64 -3.19
C ASN A 87 -19.98 -7.69 -3.93
N ASN A 88 -19.82 -8.96 -3.55
CA ASN A 88 -20.46 -10.10 -4.18
C ASN A 88 -20.10 -10.30 -5.67
N GLU A 89 -18.97 -9.76 -6.14
CA GLU A 89 -18.41 -10.03 -7.48
C GLU A 89 -17.07 -10.77 -7.35
N GLU A 90 -16.84 -11.74 -8.24
CA GLU A 90 -15.55 -12.42 -8.36
C GLU A 90 -14.51 -11.53 -9.06
N ILE A 91 -13.39 -11.29 -8.39
CA ILE A 91 -12.24 -10.52 -8.89
C ILE A 91 -11.07 -11.47 -9.14
N GLN A 92 -10.80 -11.74 -10.42
CA GLN A 92 -9.77 -12.65 -10.88
C GLN A 92 -8.41 -11.94 -11.00
N HIS A 93 -7.34 -12.71 -10.78
CA HIS A 93 -5.96 -12.27 -10.96
C HIS A 93 -5.11 -13.39 -11.54
N GLU A 94 -4.21 -13.05 -12.47
CA GLU A 94 -3.32 -14.01 -13.14
C GLU A 94 -1.88 -13.98 -12.61
N SER A 95 -1.53 -12.97 -11.80
CA SER A 95 -0.19 -12.75 -11.29
C SER A 95 -0.17 -12.22 -9.85
N GLY A 96 0.97 -12.35 -9.18
CA GLY A 96 1.15 -11.83 -7.82
C GLY A 96 1.02 -10.31 -7.73
N ASN A 97 1.42 -9.57 -8.78
CA ASN A 97 1.24 -8.12 -8.84
C ASN A 97 -0.23 -7.74 -9.00
N GLU A 98 -0.99 -8.50 -9.78
CA GLU A 98 -2.43 -8.32 -9.93
C GLU A 98 -3.18 -8.64 -8.64
N HIS A 99 -2.80 -9.73 -7.95
CA HIS A 99 -3.37 -10.05 -6.64
C HIS A 99 -3.06 -8.94 -5.63
N ALA A 100 -1.80 -8.48 -5.55
CA ALA A 100 -1.43 -7.39 -4.66
C ALA A 100 -2.26 -6.12 -4.93
N LEU A 101 -2.41 -5.73 -6.19
CA LEU A 101 -3.20 -4.55 -6.54
C LEU A 101 -4.69 -4.73 -6.23
N SER A 102 -5.31 -5.85 -6.61
CA SER A 102 -6.74 -6.07 -6.35
C SER A 102 -7.03 -6.03 -4.86
N THR A 103 -6.23 -6.68 -4.02
CA THR A 103 -6.39 -6.61 -2.56
C THR A 103 -6.24 -5.20 -2.02
N ILE A 104 -5.27 -4.42 -2.52
CA ILE A 104 -5.13 -2.99 -2.15
C ILE A 104 -6.37 -2.20 -2.55
N LEU A 105 -6.95 -2.45 -3.72
CA LEU A 105 -8.16 -1.77 -4.20
C LEU A 105 -9.39 -2.15 -3.37
N GLN A 106 -9.55 -3.43 -3.01
CA GLN A 106 -10.67 -3.90 -2.16
C GLN A 106 -10.61 -3.33 -0.73
N ALA A 107 -9.40 -3.09 -0.22
CA ALA A 107 -9.20 -2.45 1.07
C ALA A 107 -9.55 -0.95 1.05
N ARG A 108 -9.77 -0.33 -0.11
CA ARG A 108 -10.14 1.09 -0.17
C ARG A 108 -11.63 1.29 0.10
N GLN A 109 -11.94 2.18 1.03
CA GLN A 109 -13.31 2.57 1.36
C GLN A 109 -14.00 3.39 0.26
N ASP A 110 -13.26 4.00 -0.66
CA ASP A 110 -13.80 4.84 -1.73
C ASP A 110 -14.07 4.08 -3.03
N VAL A 111 -13.74 2.79 -3.10
CA VAL A 111 -14.05 1.94 -4.25
C VAL A 111 -15.47 1.42 -4.12
N ALA A 112 -16.30 1.70 -5.13
CA ALA A 112 -17.68 1.23 -5.20
C ALA A 112 -17.79 -0.05 -6.03
N VAL A 113 -17.09 -0.10 -7.15
CA VAL A 113 -17.06 -1.25 -8.08
C VAL A 113 -15.62 -1.55 -8.45
N LEU A 114 -15.28 -2.83 -8.48
CA LEU A 114 -14.02 -3.34 -8.98
C LEU A 114 -14.35 -4.49 -9.93
N LYS A 115 -13.83 -4.47 -11.16
CA LYS A 115 -13.96 -5.55 -12.13
C LYS A 115 -12.60 -5.94 -12.66
N SER A 116 -12.33 -7.23 -12.77
CA SER A 116 -11.14 -7.76 -13.44
C SER A 116 -11.41 -8.04 -14.92
N GLN A 117 -10.36 -7.99 -15.75
CA GLN A 117 -10.39 -8.38 -17.17
C GLN A 117 -11.51 -7.71 -17.98
N TRP A 118 -11.86 -6.47 -17.61
CA TRP A 118 -12.94 -5.68 -18.21
C TRP A 118 -12.61 -4.18 -18.17
N PRO A 119 -12.95 -3.40 -19.21
CA PRO A 119 -13.52 -3.83 -20.49
C PRO A 119 -12.45 -4.32 -21.49
N VAL A 120 -12.91 -4.91 -22.60
CA VAL A 120 -12.08 -5.13 -23.79
C VAL A 120 -12.26 -3.96 -24.73
N ILE A 121 -11.19 -3.20 -24.95
CA ILE A 121 -11.22 -1.99 -25.75
C ILE A 121 -10.62 -2.28 -27.13
N ARG A 122 -11.36 -1.92 -28.18
CA ARG A 122 -10.84 -1.88 -29.54
C ARG A 122 -10.10 -0.57 -29.75
N TYR A 123 -8.92 -0.59 -30.36
CA TYR A 123 -8.14 0.61 -30.64
C TYR A 123 -7.36 0.47 -31.95
N ILE A 124 -6.98 1.59 -32.54
CA ILE A 124 -6.13 1.64 -33.75
C ILE A 124 -4.66 1.68 -33.33
N ASP A 125 -3.84 0.75 -33.82
CA ASP A 125 -2.41 0.67 -33.52
C ASP A 125 -1.56 1.66 -34.34
N GLN A 126 -0.23 1.44 -34.44
CA GLN A 126 0.68 2.30 -35.19
C GLN A 126 0.58 2.08 -36.71
N ASP A 127 0.15 0.89 -37.11
CA ASP A 127 0.07 0.45 -38.50
C ASP A 127 -1.36 0.60 -39.05
N ASN A 128 -2.20 1.39 -38.37
CA ASN A 128 -3.63 1.57 -38.63
C ASN A 128 -4.46 0.27 -38.56
N VAL A 129 -3.99 -0.74 -37.82
CA VAL A 129 -4.71 -1.99 -37.63
C VAL A 129 -5.57 -1.91 -36.37
N ILE A 130 -6.82 -2.37 -36.47
CA ILE A 130 -7.71 -2.49 -35.32
C ILE A 130 -7.23 -3.65 -34.44
N ARG A 131 -6.84 -3.34 -33.21
CA ARG A 131 -6.43 -4.28 -32.17
C ARG A 131 -7.43 -4.29 -31.03
N ARG A 132 -7.30 -5.29 -30.15
CA ARG A 132 -8.07 -5.40 -28.90
C ARG A 132 -7.10 -5.42 -27.72
N HIS A 133 -7.48 -4.74 -26.65
CA HIS A 133 -6.77 -4.79 -25.38
C HIS A 133 -7.76 -5.02 -24.24
N THR A 134 -7.50 -6.03 -23.41
CA THR A 134 -8.27 -6.28 -22.19
C THR A 134 -7.61 -5.53 -21.04
N ILE A 135 -8.41 -4.71 -20.34
CA ILE A 135 -7.95 -4.00 -19.16
C ILE A 135 -7.89 -4.98 -17.98
N ASP A 136 -6.78 -4.97 -17.24
CA ASP A 136 -6.58 -5.90 -16.10
C ASP A 136 -7.59 -5.60 -14.96
N TYR A 137 -7.79 -4.32 -14.61
CA TYR A 137 -8.84 -3.88 -13.67
C TYR A 137 -9.55 -2.61 -14.09
N SER A 138 -10.88 -2.58 -13.96
CA SER A 138 -11.70 -1.36 -14.00
C SER A 138 -12.23 -1.07 -12.59
N VAL A 139 -12.09 0.19 -12.17
CA VAL A 139 -12.48 0.64 -10.83
C VAL A 139 -13.42 1.82 -10.98
N VAL A 140 -14.58 1.75 -10.34
CA VAL A 140 -15.49 2.90 -10.16
C VAL A 140 -15.45 3.29 -8.69
N PHE A 141 -15.16 4.56 -8.43
CA PHE A 141 -15.17 5.13 -7.09
C PHE A 141 -16.57 5.57 -6.69
N LYS A 142 -16.82 5.72 -5.38
CA LYS A 142 -18.08 6.24 -4.83
C LYS A 142 -18.44 7.64 -5.36
N THR A 143 -17.46 8.40 -5.84
CA THR A 143 -17.65 9.70 -6.51
C THR A 143 -18.19 9.59 -7.94
N GLY A 144 -18.34 8.38 -8.48
CA GLY A 144 -18.70 8.10 -9.87
C GLY A 144 -17.50 8.08 -10.84
N LYS A 145 -16.31 8.50 -10.39
CA LYS A 145 -15.10 8.48 -11.22
C LYS A 145 -14.70 7.05 -11.57
N SER A 146 -14.36 6.79 -12.83
CA SER A 146 -13.97 5.50 -13.36
C SER A 146 -12.54 5.50 -13.89
N ILE A 147 -11.75 4.48 -13.53
CA ILE A 147 -10.38 4.30 -14.01
C ILE A 147 -10.17 2.89 -14.56
N ALA A 148 -9.44 2.80 -15.66
CA ALA A 148 -8.96 1.56 -16.23
C ALA A 148 -7.47 1.37 -15.90
N ILE A 149 -7.11 0.20 -15.38
CA ILE A 149 -5.77 -0.08 -14.87
C ILE A 149 -5.17 -1.27 -15.62
N ALA A 150 -3.97 -1.05 -16.17
CA ALA A 150 -3.09 -2.12 -16.62
C ALA A 150 -2.03 -2.40 -15.55
N VAL A 151 -1.87 -3.68 -15.19
CA VAL A 151 -0.89 -4.14 -14.22
C VAL A 151 0.25 -4.82 -14.95
N LYS A 152 1.47 -4.26 -14.82
CA LYS A 152 2.67 -4.81 -15.45
C LYS A 152 3.90 -4.62 -14.55
N PRO A 153 4.94 -5.45 -14.72
CA PRO A 153 6.24 -5.19 -14.11
C PRO A 153 6.79 -3.80 -14.43
N GLU A 154 7.55 -3.17 -13.52
CA GLU A 154 8.08 -1.79 -13.71
C GLU A 154 8.91 -1.66 -14.99
N LYS A 155 9.66 -2.72 -15.35
CA LYS A 155 10.43 -2.77 -16.60
C LYS A 155 9.59 -2.59 -17.88
N HIS A 156 8.28 -2.84 -17.81
CA HIS A 156 7.33 -2.68 -18.92
C HIS A 156 6.47 -1.42 -18.80
N ARG A 157 6.72 -0.57 -17.80
CA ARG A 157 5.91 0.63 -17.56
C ARG A 157 5.85 1.54 -18.77
N ILE A 158 7.00 1.91 -19.35
CA ILE A 158 7.07 2.86 -20.46
C ILE A 158 6.29 2.37 -21.68
N SER A 159 6.49 1.11 -22.08
CA SER A 159 5.78 0.53 -23.23
C SER A 159 4.28 0.39 -22.97
N THR A 160 3.89 0.00 -21.76
CA THR A 160 2.48 -0.13 -21.36
C THR A 160 1.79 1.24 -21.29
N GLU A 161 2.47 2.26 -20.77
CA GLU A 161 1.94 3.62 -20.76
C GLU A 161 1.77 4.19 -22.17
N ALA A 162 2.70 3.88 -23.08
CA ALA A 162 2.55 4.25 -24.49
C ALA A 162 1.33 3.57 -25.14
N LEU A 163 1.08 2.30 -24.82
CA LEU A 163 -0.12 1.58 -25.25
C LEU A 163 -1.39 2.21 -24.64
N MET A 164 -1.42 2.47 -23.33
CA MET A 164 -2.57 3.10 -22.67
C MET A 164 -2.87 4.50 -23.23
N ARG A 165 -1.84 5.31 -23.52
CA ARG A 165 -1.99 6.62 -24.19
C ARG A 165 -2.54 6.51 -25.61
N ARG A 166 -2.28 5.41 -26.29
CA ARG A 166 -2.85 5.14 -27.62
C ARG A 166 -4.31 4.74 -27.49
N ILE A 167 -4.61 3.78 -26.61
CA ILE A 167 -5.98 3.35 -26.31
C ILE A 167 -6.83 4.55 -25.88
N SER A 168 -6.32 5.45 -25.04
CA SER A 168 -7.07 6.63 -24.63
C SER A 168 -7.43 7.57 -25.80
N LYS A 169 -6.63 7.58 -26.88
CA LYS A 169 -6.82 8.45 -28.05
C LYS A 169 -7.66 7.82 -29.16
N THR A 170 -7.48 6.53 -29.40
CA THR A 170 -8.08 5.82 -30.55
C THR A 170 -9.04 4.71 -30.14
N GLY A 171 -9.20 4.50 -28.83
CA GLY A 171 -10.02 3.45 -28.28
C GLY A 171 -11.51 3.75 -28.35
N ASP A 172 -12.27 2.71 -28.63
CA ASP A 172 -13.73 2.70 -28.52
C ASP A 172 -14.11 2.28 -27.09
N TYR A 173 -14.32 3.26 -26.21
CA TYR A 173 -14.72 3.06 -24.82
C TYR A 173 -15.65 4.17 -24.34
N THR A 174 -16.54 3.81 -23.42
CA THR A 174 -17.43 4.74 -22.71
C THR A 174 -17.21 4.60 -21.21
N ASN A 175 -17.45 5.67 -20.44
CA ASN A 175 -17.45 5.64 -18.97
C ASN A 175 -16.09 5.23 -18.34
N ILE A 176 -14.97 5.60 -18.96
CA ILE A 176 -13.63 5.55 -18.36
C ILE A 176 -13.05 6.96 -18.39
N ASP A 177 -12.77 7.53 -17.23
CA ASP A 177 -12.24 8.90 -17.13
C ASP A 177 -10.72 8.95 -17.32
N SER A 178 -10.01 7.86 -16.98
CA SER A 178 -8.56 7.80 -17.17
C SER A 178 -8.02 6.37 -17.21
N PHE A 179 -6.86 6.22 -17.86
CA PHE A 179 -6.08 5.00 -17.88
C PHE A 179 -4.84 5.15 -16.99
N LYS A 180 -4.51 4.10 -16.24
CA LYS A 180 -3.32 4.05 -15.39
C LYS A 180 -2.55 2.76 -15.62
N VAL A 181 -1.23 2.86 -15.56
CA VAL A 181 -0.35 1.71 -15.44
C VAL A 181 0.09 1.61 -13.99
N VAL A 182 -0.08 0.45 -13.39
CA VAL A 182 0.32 0.17 -12.02
C VAL A 182 1.31 -0.99 -12.03
N THR A 183 2.32 -0.86 -11.18
CA THR A 183 3.45 -1.79 -11.10
C THR A 183 3.71 -2.15 -9.64
N GLU A 184 4.63 -3.07 -9.39
CA GLU A 184 5.11 -3.44 -8.06
C GLU A 184 5.73 -2.25 -7.28
N ALA A 185 6.10 -1.16 -7.95
CA ALA A 185 6.55 0.07 -7.28
C ALA A 185 5.41 0.76 -6.49
N TYR A 186 4.16 0.59 -6.94
CA TYR A 186 2.97 1.00 -6.20
C TYR A 186 2.37 -0.16 -5.42
N ALA A 187 2.19 -1.34 -6.03
CA ALA A 187 1.67 -2.54 -5.38
C ALA A 187 2.76 -3.27 -4.58
N THR A 188 3.38 -2.55 -3.63
CA THR A 188 4.47 -3.09 -2.81
C THR A 188 3.97 -4.23 -1.92
N LYS A 189 4.88 -5.13 -1.51
CA LYS A 189 4.58 -6.17 -0.51
C LYS A 189 4.03 -5.58 0.79
N GLY A 190 4.53 -4.40 1.18
CA GLY A 190 4.06 -3.67 2.36
C GLY A 190 2.59 -3.25 2.24
N ARG A 191 2.22 -2.58 1.15
CA ARG A 191 0.82 -2.20 0.89
C ARG A 191 -0.09 -3.41 0.81
N PHE A 192 0.36 -4.50 0.19
CA PHE A 192 -0.41 -5.73 0.13
C PHE A 192 -0.66 -6.33 1.52
N ALA A 193 0.37 -6.43 2.37
CA ALA A 193 0.23 -6.92 3.74
C ALA A 193 -0.71 -6.03 4.56
N ASN A 194 -0.54 -4.71 4.48
CA ASN A 194 -1.39 -3.74 5.17
C ASN A 194 -2.85 -3.84 4.73
N ALA A 195 -3.10 -3.97 3.42
CA ALA A 195 -4.45 -4.13 2.86
C ALA A 195 -5.13 -5.42 3.35
N ARG A 196 -4.39 -6.53 3.46
CA ARG A 196 -4.92 -7.77 4.04
C ARG A 196 -5.32 -7.61 5.49
N HIS A 197 -4.54 -6.89 6.29
CA HIS A 197 -4.89 -6.63 7.68
C HIS A 197 -6.07 -5.68 7.82
N ALA A 198 -6.17 -4.64 6.97
CA ALA A 198 -7.33 -3.76 6.91
C ALA A 198 -8.61 -4.56 6.58
N LEU A 199 -8.59 -5.40 5.54
CA LEU A 199 -9.72 -6.26 5.18
C LEU A 199 -10.09 -7.22 6.31
N TRP A 200 -9.11 -7.93 6.87
CA TRP A 200 -9.33 -8.82 8.01
C TRP A 200 -9.96 -8.07 9.20
N SER A 201 -9.50 -6.86 9.51
CA SER A 201 -10.06 -6.10 10.65
C SER A 201 -11.56 -5.80 10.51
N ARG A 202 -12.10 -5.75 9.29
CA ARG A 202 -13.53 -5.49 9.07
C ARG A 202 -14.42 -6.58 9.68
N ASP A 203 -13.96 -7.83 9.65
CA ASP A 203 -14.74 -8.99 10.11
C ASP A 203 -14.46 -9.33 11.58
N TYR A 204 -13.30 -8.93 12.11
CA TYR A 204 -12.79 -9.40 13.41
C TYR A 204 -12.57 -8.29 14.45
N HIS A 205 -12.90 -7.02 14.16
CA HIS A 205 -12.81 -5.97 15.16
C HIS A 205 -13.88 -6.09 16.24
N ASP A 206 -13.55 -5.55 17.42
CA ASP A 206 -14.48 -5.29 18.51
C ASP A 206 -14.61 -3.77 18.67
N ASP A 207 -15.85 -3.27 18.70
CA ASP A 207 -16.11 -1.83 18.74
C ASP A 207 -15.62 -1.18 20.03
N GLN A 208 -15.76 -1.88 21.17
CA GLN A 208 -15.30 -1.36 22.46
C GLN A 208 -13.77 -1.23 22.49
N GLU A 209 -13.07 -2.20 21.92
CA GLU A 209 -11.62 -2.18 21.81
C GLU A 209 -11.14 -1.13 20.79
N MET A 210 -11.89 -0.91 19.71
CA MET A 210 -11.65 0.19 18.78
C MET A 210 -11.75 1.55 19.46
N ASP A 211 -12.81 1.80 20.25
CA ASP A 211 -13.01 3.06 20.99
C ASP A 211 -11.92 3.32 22.03
N ARG A 212 -11.48 2.27 22.73
CA ARG A 212 -10.34 2.34 23.66
C ARG A 212 -9.06 2.68 22.91
N THR A 213 -8.80 2.02 21.79
CA THR A 213 -7.62 2.24 20.95
C THR A 213 -7.60 3.67 20.40
N LEU A 214 -8.73 4.17 19.90
CA LEU A 214 -8.87 5.53 19.40
C LEU A 214 -8.71 6.56 20.54
N SER A 215 -9.17 6.24 21.75
CA SER A 215 -9.02 7.12 22.90
C SER A 215 -7.56 7.32 23.32
N LEU A 216 -6.66 6.35 23.05
CA LEU A 216 -5.22 6.54 23.27
C LEU A 216 -4.66 7.67 22.38
N PHE A 217 -5.15 7.81 21.15
CA PHE A 217 -4.77 8.89 20.25
C PHE A 217 -5.30 10.28 20.65
N LYS A 218 -6.23 10.41 21.61
CA LYS A 218 -6.78 11.72 21.99
C LYS A 218 -5.70 12.71 22.42
N LYS A 219 -4.59 12.23 22.98
CA LYS A 219 -3.49 13.05 23.51
C LYS A 219 -2.25 13.10 22.60
N HIS A 220 -2.25 12.37 21.48
CA HIS A 220 -1.07 12.20 20.64
C HIS A 220 -1.40 12.42 19.17
N SER A 221 -0.57 13.18 18.45
CA SER A 221 -0.70 13.35 16.99
C SER A 221 -0.14 12.16 16.20
N SER A 222 0.74 11.37 16.83
CA SER A 222 1.30 10.15 16.28
C SER A 222 1.80 9.24 17.39
N MET A 223 1.79 7.94 17.13
CA MET A 223 2.22 6.89 18.06
C MET A 223 2.84 5.74 17.27
N HIS A 224 3.76 5.00 17.89
CA HIS A 224 4.20 3.71 17.36
C HIS A 224 3.11 2.65 17.56
N VAL A 225 3.07 1.65 16.69
CA VAL A 225 2.12 0.54 16.81
C VAL A 225 2.26 -0.19 18.15
N TRP A 226 3.49 -0.37 18.65
CA TRP A 226 3.71 -1.04 19.94
C TRP A 226 3.07 -0.32 21.13
N GLU A 227 2.97 1.01 21.07
CA GLU A 227 2.39 1.85 22.14
C GLU A 227 0.87 1.58 22.30
N PHE A 228 0.19 1.09 21.27
CA PHE A 228 -1.23 0.70 21.36
C PHE A 228 -1.48 -0.53 22.21
N TYR A 229 -0.47 -1.36 22.41
CA TYR A 229 -0.57 -2.58 23.21
C TYR A 229 -0.30 -2.35 24.70
N GLU A 230 0.10 -1.14 25.11
CA GLU A 230 0.24 -0.82 26.54
C GLU A 230 -1.11 -1.02 27.24
N GLY A 231 -1.20 -2.02 28.11
CA GLY A 231 -2.41 -2.41 28.84
C GLY A 231 -3.28 -3.49 28.16
N ALA A 232 -3.03 -3.86 26.90
CA ALA A 232 -3.72 -4.96 26.23
C ALA A 232 -2.92 -5.50 25.03
N LYS A 233 -2.35 -6.71 25.14
CA LYS A 233 -1.66 -7.39 24.03
C LYS A 233 -2.44 -8.63 23.60
N ASN A 234 -3.54 -8.41 22.89
CA ASN A 234 -4.36 -9.49 22.33
C ASN A 234 -4.71 -9.20 20.86
N TRP A 235 -5.31 -10.19 20.21
CA TRP A 235 -5.69 -10.11 18.81
C TRP A 235 -6.79 -9.06 18.55
N MET A 236 -7.62 -8.74 19.56
CA MET A 236 -8.67 -7.69 19.45
C MET A 236 -8.03 -6.31 19.33
N ARG A 237 -6.96 -6.02 20.10
CA ARG A 237 -6.20 -4.77 19.97
C ARG A 237 -5.59 -4.63 18.58
N PHE A 238 -5.03 -5.71 18.04
CA PHE A 238 -4.50 -5.73 16.68
C PHE A 238 -5.59 -5.44 15.63
N ALA A 239 -6.76 -6.09 15.75
CA ALA A 239 -7.91 -5.82 14.88
C ALA A 239 -8.37 -4.36 15.00
N ALA A 240 -8.46 -3.82 16.22
CA ALA A 240 -8.83 -2.44 16.48
C ALA A 240 -7.86 -1.44 15.81
N ILE A 241 -6.54 -1.63 15.94
CA ILE A 241 -5.53 -0.77 15.30
C ILE A 241 -5.73 -0.75 13.77
N TRP A 242 -5.88 -1.92 13.16
CA TRP A 242 -6.09 -2.01 11.71
C TRP A 242 -7.43 -1.47 11.27
N ARG A 243 -8.46 -1.58 12.11
CA ARG A 243 -9.77 -0.98 11.83
C ARG A 243 -9.70 0.54 11.83
N LEU A 244 -8.94 1.15 12.75
CA LEU A 244 -8.68 2.59 12.72
C LEU A 244 -7.93 3.03 11.46
N VAL A 245 -7.00 2.21 10.97
CA VAL A 245 -6.31 2.45 9.70
C VAL A 245 -7.28 2.34 8.51
N ASP A 246 -8.12 1.30 8.48
CA ASP A 246 -9.09 1.05 7.41
C ASP A 246 -10.17 2.16 7.33
N LEU A 247 -10.64 2.63 8.48
CA LEU A 247 -11.58 3.76 8.57
C LEU A 247 -10.90 5.12 8.35
N GLY A 248 -9.56 5.14 8.29
CA GLY A 248 -8.79 6.34 8.01
C GLY A 248 -8.73 7.32 9.18
N TYR A 249 -9.03 6.93 10.41
CA TYR A 249 -8.78 7.73 11.62
C TYR A 249 -7.29 7.93 11.90
N VAL A 250 -6.48 6.98 11.43
CA VAL A 250 -5.03 7.01 11.55
C VAL A 250 -4.42 6.46 10.25
N LEU A 251 -3.23 6.93 9.89
CA LEU A 251 -2.53 6.47 8.70
C LEU A 251 -1.09 6.09 9.03
N PRO A 252 -0.53 5.04 8.42
CA PRO A 252 0.90 4.77 8.52
C PRO A 252 1.70 5.95 7.98
N ALA A 253 2.74 6.36 8.71
CA ALA A 253 3.67 7.41 8.26
C ALA A 253 4.34 7.04 6.92
N PHE A 254 4.56 5.74 6.69
CA PHE A 254 5.12 5.18 5.46
C PHE A 254 4.17 4.10 4.90
N PRO A 255 3.11 4.49 4.17
CA PRO A 255 2.07 3.56 3.75
C PRO A 255 2.53 2.54 2.69
N ALA A 256 3.71 2.76 2.08
CA ALA A 256 4.33 1.81 1.15
C ALA A 256 5.00 0.63 1.87
N ASP A 257 5.36 0.80 3.14
CA ASP A 257 6.09 -0.18 3.92
C ASP A 257 5.11 -1.09 4.67
N HIS A 258 5.58 -2.30 5.03
CA HIS A 258 4.80 -3.18 5.89
C HIS A 258 4.77 -2.58 7.30
N VAL A 259 3.57 -2.32 7.81
CA VAL A 259 3.40 -1.82 9.17
C VAL A 259 3.76 -2.92 10.15
N THR A 260 4.69 -2.58 11.06
CA THR A 260 5.15 -3.42 12.16
C THR A 260 4.96 -2.68 13.48
N ASP A 261 5.24 -3.35 14.60
CA ASP A 261 5.21 -2.76 15.94
C ASP A 261 6.04 -1.47 16.04
N LEU A 262 7.15 -1.35 15.29
CA LEU A 262 8.02 -0.17 15.27
C LEU A 262 7.56 0.94 14.32
N SER A 263 6.51 0.70 13.53
CA SER A 263 5.99 1.69 12.59
C SER A 263 5.21 2.77 13.32
N ARG A 264 5.25 4.01 12.81
CA ARG A 264 4.43 5.12 13.32
C ARG A 264 3.11 5.22 12.58
N LEU A 265 2.03 5.38 13.34
CA LEU A 265 0.71 5.78 12.88
C LEU A 265 0.50 7.26 13.23
N ILE A 266 -0.07 8.01 12.30
CA ILE A 266 -0.34 9.45 12.41
C ILE A 266 -1.84 9.64 12.40
N LYS A 267 -2.36 10.44 13.33
CA LYS A 267 -3.78 10.76 13.41
C LYS A 267 -4.20 11.60 12.20
N THR A 268 -5.35 11.29 11.60
CA THR A 268 -5.99 12.17 10.62
C THR A 268 -6.94 13.11 11.34
N ASN A 269 -6.91 14.40 10.97
CA ASN A 269 -7.72 15.44 11.61
C ASN A 269 -9.20 15.30 11.25
#